data_AF-A0A4Q9KSP6-F1
#
_entry.id   AF-A0A4Q9KSP6-F1
#
_cell.length_a   1.000
_cell.length_b   1.000
_cell.length_c   1.000
_cell.angle_alpha   90.00
_cell.angle_beta   90.00
_cell.angle_gamma   90.00
#
_symmetry.space_group_name_H-M   'P 1'
#
loop_
_entity.id
_entity.type
_entity.pdbx_description
1 polymer ?
#
loop_
_entity_poly.entity_id
_entity_poly.type
_entity_poly.pdbx_seq_one_letter_code
_entity_poly.pdbx_strand_id
1 'polypeptide(L)'
;MHYLHIFECDFYQISFSELFDKNEECAIEILTLINITIRKCDIIFLSRLRKLRSLSIQTKYRFFDYVDLFRFVRFYSSKLNIEIGFHQLLWSEKHKFKEIFGNNQHEIYVI
;
A
#
# COMPACT_ATOMS: atom_id res chain seq x y z
N MET A 1 3.01 -18.41 -8.63
CA MET A 1 2.80 -17.26 -7.74
C MET A 1 3.97 -16.32 -7.92
N HIS A 2 3.69 -15.09 -8.33
CA HIS A 2 4.69 -14.03 -8.51
C HIS A 2 4.68 -13.11 -7.29
N TYR A 3 5.81 -13.06 -6.60
CA TYR A 3 5.99 -12.27 -5.38
C TYR A 3 6.97 -11.15 -5.67
N LEU A 4 6.66 -9.95 -5.18
CA LEU A 4 7.59 -8.85 -5.17
C LEU A 4 7.66 -8.29 -3.75
N HIS A 5 8.88 -8.26 -3.22
CA HIS A 5 9.16 -7.67 -1.92
C HIS A 5 10.22 -6.60 -2.09
N ILE A 6 9.92 -5.38 -1.63
CA ILE A 6 10.86 -4.28 -1.63
C ILE A 6 10.90 -3.71 -0.22
N PHE A 7 12.12 -3.52 0.29
CA PHE A 7 12.39 -3.08 1.66
C PHE A 7 13.36 -1.91 1.63
N GLU A 8 13.16 -0.93 2.52
CA GLU A 8 14.08 0.18 2.80
C GLU A 8 14.58 0.90 1.54
N CYS A 9 13.66 1.11 0.58
CA CYS A 9 13.97 1.70 -0.70
C CYS A 9 13.36 3.09 -0.81
N ASP A 10 14.22 4.10 -0.89
CA ASP A 10 13.81 5.47 -1.19
C ASP A 10 14.02 5.75 -2.68
N PHE A 11 12.91 5.97 -3.38
CA PHE A 11 12.90 6.34 -4.79
C PHE A 11 13.19 7.84 -4.94
N TYR A 12 14.45 8.18 -5.25
CA TYR A 12 14.84 9.56 -5.53
C TYR A 12 14.36 9.97 -6.93
N GLN A 13 13.58 11.05 -7.01
CA GLN A 13 12.98 11.61 -8.23
C GLN A 13 11.95 10.74 -8.95
N ILE A 14 12.03 9.41 -8.86
CA ILE A 14 11.04 8.48 -9.40
C ILE A 14 10.07 7.98 -8.32
N SER A 15 9.03 7.28 -8.73
CA SER A 15 8.05 6.60 -7.89
C SER A 15 8.10 5.09 -8.12
N PHE A 16 7.57 4.29 -7.18
CA PHE A 16 7.59 2.83 -7.28
C PHE A 16 6.96 2.33 -8.58
N SER A 17 5.86 2.95 -9.01
CA SER A 17 5.13 2.63 -10.23
C SER A 17 5.94 2.83 -11.51
N GLU A 18 6.98 3.66 -11.48
CA GLU A 18 7.86 3.90 -12.63
C GLU A 18 8.90 2.80 -12.83
N LEU A 19 9.00 1.82 -11.92
CA LEU A 19 9.79 0.61 -12.15
C LEU A 19 9.14 -0.35 -13.16
N PHE A 20 7.88 -0.13 -13.52
CA PHE A 20 7.10 -1.03 -14.36
C PHE A 20 6.71 -0.36 -15.66
N ASP A 21 6.69 -1.14 -16.75
CA ASP A 21 6.12 -0.68 -18.00
C ASP A 21 4.61 -0.45 -17.82
N LYS A 22 4.14 0.74 -18.22
CA LYS A 22 2.74 1.15 -18.12
C LYS A 22 1.85 0.43 -19.12
N ASN A 23 2.44 -0.18 -20.15
CA ASN A 23 1.75 -0.88 -21.23
C ASN A 23 1.65 -2.40 -20.99
N GLU A 24 2.38 -2.92 -20.00
CA GLU A 24 2.40 -4.36 -19.71
C GLU A 24 1.51 -4.71 -18.52
N GLU A 25 0.86 -5.87 -18.59
CA GLU A 25 0.11 -6.41 -17.46
C GLU A 25 1.09 -6.95 -16.41
N CYS A 26 1.18 -6.27 -15.28
CA CYS A 26 2.02 -6.70 -14.17
C CYS A 26 1.39 -7.89 -13.45
N ALA A 27 2.08 -9.04 -13.45
CA ALA A 27 1.56 -10.30 -12.93
C ALA A 27 1.77 -10.51 -11.42
N ILE A 28 2.03 -9.44 -10.66
CA ILE A 28 2.29 -9.51 -9.21
C ILE A 28 1.03 -10.01 -8.48
N GLU A 29 1.19 -11.11 -7.73
CA GLU A 29 0.13 -11.69 -6.91
C GLU A 29 0.28 -11.31 -5.43
N ILE A 30 1.51 -11.18 -4.95
CA ILE A 30 1.81 -10.75 -3.59
C ILE A 30 2.83 -9.62 -3.64
N LEU A 31 2.50 -8.51 -2.99
CA LEU A 31 3.33 -7.32 -2.92
C LEU A 31 3.60 -6.93 -1.47
N THR A 32 4.88 -6.77 -1.12
CA THR A 32 5.30 -6.26 0.18
C THR A 32 6.18 -5.03 -0.03
N LEU A 33 5.78 -3.91 0.56
CA LEU A 33 6.47 -2.62 0.48
C LEU A 33 6.75 -2.15 1.91
N ILE A 34 7.99 -2.25 2.37
CA ILE A 34 8.37 -1.89 3.74
C ILE A 34 9.34 -0.72 3.75
N ASN A 35 9.02 0.32 4.53
CA ASN A 35 9.82 1.54 4.64
C ASN A 35 10.07 2.18 3.27
N ILE A 36 9.05 2.17 2.42
CA ILE A 36 9.10 2.74 1.07
C ILE A 36 8.22 3.98 1.01
N THR A 37 8.74 4.99 0.33
CA THR A 37 7.96 6.15 -0.07
C THR A 37 7.00 5.81 -1.22
N ILE A 38 5.75 5.52 -0.85
CA ILE A 38 4.64 5.42 -1.81
C ILE A 38 4.20 6.86 -2.17
N ARG A 39 3.67 7.07 -3.37
CA ARG A 39 3.07 8.34 -3.82
C ARG A 39 1.66 8.07 -4.37
N LYS A 40 0.92 9.13 -4.67
CA LYS A 40 -0.42 9.01 -5.28
C LYS A 40 -0.42 8.18 -6.58
N CYS A 41 0.58 8.37 -7.45
CA CYS A 41 0.73 7.58 -8.67
C CYS A 41 0.94 6.09 -8.38
N ASP A 42 1.62 5.74 -7.28
CA ASP A 42 1.84 4.37 -6.87
C ASP A 42 0.53 3.71 -6.43
N ILE A 43 -0.33 4.43 -5.71
CA ILE A 43 -1.67 3.94 -5.35
C ILE A 43 -2.51 3.68 -6.60
N ILE A 44 -2.43 4.57 -7.60
CA ILE A 44 -3.11 4.35 -8.90
C ILE A 44 -2.56 3.10 -9.58
N PHE A 45 -1.25 2.89 -9.56
CA PHE A 45 -0.65 1.67 -10.10
C PHE A 45 -1.10 0.41 -9.34
N LEU A 46 -1.14 0.44 -8.00
CA LEU A 46 -1.63 -0.68 -7.19
C LEU A 46 -3.06 -1.09 -7.58
N SER A 47 -3.93 -0.12 -7.89
CA SER A 47 -5.30 -0.40 -8.38
C SER A 47 -5.35 -1.07 -9.76
N ARG A 48 -4.26 -1.05 -10.53
CA ARG A 48 -4.19 -1.73 -11.83
C ARG A 48 -3.68 -3.17 -11.73
N LEU A 49 -3.17 -3.58 -10.57
CA LEU A 49 -2.64 -4.93 -10.35
C LEU A 49 -3.79 -5.94 -10.21
N ARG A 50 -4.32 -6.41 -11.35
CA ARG A 50 -5.50 -7.31 -11.40
C ARG A 50 -5.28 -8.67 -10.75
N LYS A 51 -4.04 -9.13 -10.66
CA LYS A 51 -3.67 -10.42 -10.07
C LYS A 51 -3.30 -10.32 -8.58
N LEU A 52 -3.27 -9.11 -8.02
CA LEU A 52 -2.88 -8.89 -6.64
C LEU A 52 -3.90 -9.52 -5.67
N ARG A 53 -3.39 -10.39 -4.80
CA ARG A 53 -4.16 -11.13 -3.78
C ARG A 53 -3.74 -10.74 -2.37
N SER A 54 -2.50 -10.32 -2.19
CA SER A 54 -1.99 -9.83 -0.91
C SER A 54 -1.13 -8.58 -1.10
N LEU A 55 -1.37 -7.59 -0.25
CA LEU A 55 -0.63 -6.34 -0.20
C LEU A 55 -0.27 -6.02 1.24
N SER A 56 1.03 -5.92 1.51
CA SER A 56 1.56 -5.47 2.79
C SER A 56 2.32 -4.17 2.60
N ILE A 57 1.91 -3.11 3.30
CA ILE A 57 2.53 -1.78 3.23
C ILE A 57 2.93 -1.36 4.64
N GLN A 58 4.23 -1.15 4.86
CA GLN A 58 4.75 -0.52 6.07
C GLN A 58 5.35 0.84 5.74
N THR A 59 4.87 1.86 6.45
CA THR A 59 5.34 3.24 6.31
C THR A 59 6.19 3.70 7.49
N LYS A 60 7.29 4.41 7.18
CA LYS A 60 8.12 5.16 8.14
C LYS A 60 7.82 6.66 8.19
N TYR A 61 7.28 7.26 7.12
CA TYR A 61 7.10 8.71 6.99
C TYR A 61 5.63 9.10 6.70
N ARG A 62 5.25 10.35 7.01
CA ARG A 62 3.92 10.90 6.69
C ARG A 62 3.76 10.97 5.18
N PHE A 63 2.87 10.17 4.61
CA PHE A 63 3.20 9.69 3.29
C PHE A 63 2.36 10.25 2.14
N PHE A 64 1.04 10.38 2.26
CA PHE A 64 0.21 10.91 1.16
C PHE A 64 -1.17 11.21 1.70
N ASP A 65 -2.03 11.77 0.85
CA ASP A 65 -3.44 11.95 1.18
C ASP A 65 -4.07 10.59 1.52
N TYR A 66 -4.29 10.34 2.82
CA TYR A 66 -4.88 9.12 3.36
C TYR A 66 -6.20 8.77 2.69
N VAL A 67 -6.88 9.76 2.11
CA VAL A 67 -8.09 9.59 1.33
C VAL A 67 -7.87 8.72 0.09
N ASP A 68 -6.73 8.83 -0.59
CA ASP A 68 -6.46 8.05 -1.80
C ASP A 68 -6.13 6.59 -1.46
N LEU A 69 -5.30 6.36 -0.43
CA LEU A 69 -5.05 5.00 0.08
C LEU A 69 -6.37 4.39 0.61
N PHE A 70 -7.16 5.19 1.32
CA PHE A 70 -8.49 4.79 1.79
C PHE A 70 -9.39 4.34 0.62
N ARG A 71 -9.47 5.13 -0.45
CA ARG A 71 -10.29 4.78 -1.63
C ARG A 71 -9.83 3.47 -2.25
N PHE A 72 -8.52 3.27 -2.37
CA PHE A 72 -7.96 2.02 -2.87
C PHE A 72 -8.35 0.83 -1.99
N VAL A 73 -8.08 0.89 -0.68
CA VAL A 73 -8.38 -0.19 0.25
C VAL A 73 -9.87 -0.50 0.25
N ARG A 74 -10.74 0.51 0.30
CA ARG A 74 -12.20 0.33 0.25
C ARG A 74 -12.68 -0.35 -1.03
N PHE A 75 -12.05 -0.08 -2.16
CA PHE A 75 -12.43 -0.70 -3.43
C PHE A 75 -12.06 -2.20 -3.47
N TYR A 76 -10.95 -2.59 -2.82
CA TYR A 76 -10.40 -3.95 -2.88
C TYR A 76 -10.65 -4.81 -1.63
N SER A 77 -11.24 -4.26 -0.57
CA SER A 77 -11.38 -4.89 0.77
C SER A 77 -12.09 -6.25 0.80
N SER A 78 -12.85 -6.60 -0.23
CA SER A 78 -13.54 -7.89 -0.32
C SER A 78 -12.76 -8.99 -1.04
N LYS A 79 -11.66 -8.66 -1.72
CA LYS A 79 -10.92 -9.56 -2.62
C LYS A 79 -9.40 -9.58 -2.38
N LEU A 80 -8.89 -8.63 -1.59
CA LEU A 80 -7.48 -8.41 -1.36
C LEU A 80 -7.19 -8.50 0.14
N ASN A 81 -6.21 -9.32 0.52
CA ASN A 81 -5.66 -9.29 1.86
C ASN A 81 -4.77 -8.06 1.97
N ILE A 82 -5.15 -7.11 2.83
CA ILE A 82 -4.43 -5.85 2.99
C ILE A 82 -3.93 -5.75 4.41
N GLU A 83 -2.64 -5.51 4.50
CA GLU A 83 -1.89 -5.39 5.73
C GLU A 83 -1.20 -4.01 5.72
N ILE A 84 -1.48 -3.17 6.72
CA ILE A 84 -0.90 -1.81 6.80
C ILE A 84 -0.25 -1.59 8.15
N GLY A 85 1.06 -1.39 8.11
CA GLY A 85 1.91 -1.06 9.24
C GLY A 85 2.21 0.44 9.32
N PHE A 86 1.95 1.03 10.49
CA PHE A 86 2.30 2.42 10.78
C PHE A 86 3.45 2.49 11.78
N HIS A 87 4.49 3.26 11.46
CA HIS A 87 5.51 3.64 12.44
C HIS A 87 4.89 4.37 13.63
N GLN A 88 5.42 4.16 14.84
CA GLN A 88 4.87 4.70 16.10
C GLN A 88 4.60 6.22 16.06
N LEU A 89 5.45 6.98 15.37
CA LEU A 89 5.31 8.43 15.19
C LEU A 89 4.03 8.85 14.43
N LEU A 90 3.37 7.92 13.75
CA LEU A 90 2.16 8.12 12.94
C LEU A 90 0.89 7.60 13.65
N TRP A 91 0.92 7.45 14.98
CA TRP A 91 -0.21 6.92 15.76
C TRP A 91 -1.54 7.65 15.55
N SER A 92 -1.51 8.98 15.46
CA SER A 92 -2.72 9.77 15.19
C SER A 92 -3.37 9.42 13.85
N GLU A 93 -2.58 8.95 12.88
CA GLU A 93 -3.07 8.59 11.54
C GLU A 93 -3.60 7.17 11.51
N LYS A 94 -2.99 6.25 12.26
CA LYS A 94 -3.58 4.94 12.53
C LYS A 94 -4.99 5.07 13.11
N HIS A 95 -5.21 5.99 14.07
CA HIS A 95 -6.52 6.18 14.68
C HIS A 95 -7.57 6.66 13.67
N LYS A 96 -7.24 7.67 12.84
CA LYS A 96 -8.10 8.12 11.75
C LYS A 96 -8.42 7.00 10.75
N PHE A 97 -7.42 6.20 10.40
CA PHE A 97 -7.59 5.09 9.48
C PHE A 97 -8.53 4.02 10.08
N LYS A 98 -8.37 3.67 11.36
CA LYS A 98 -9.25 2.74 12.07
C LYS A 98 -10.69 3.25 12.20
N GLU A 99 -10.88 4.54 12.49
CA GLU A 99 -12.21 5.16 12.59
C GLU A 99 -12.99 5.04 11.28
N ILE A 100 -12.28 5.18 10.15
CA ILE A 100 -12.89 5.16 8.82
C ILE A 100 -13.21 3.73 8.33
N PHE A 101 -12.37 2.73 8.63
CA PHE A 101 -12.52 1.36 8.13
C PHE A 101 -13.25 0.40 9.08
N GLY A 102 -13.41 0.77 10.35
CA GLY A 102 -13.85 -0.16 11.39
C GLY A 102 -12.83 -1.27 11.66
N ASN A 103 -13.06 -2.07 12.70
CA ASN A 103 -12.11 -3.10 13.14
C ASN A 103 -12.09 -4.38 12.28
N ASN A 104 -12.94 -4.51 11.25
CA ASN A 104 -13.47 -5.83 10.90
C ASN A 104 -13.01 -6.44 9.56
N GLN A 105 -12.17 -5.79 8.75
CA GLN A 105 -11.78 -6.36 7.44
C GLN A 105 -10.30 -6.23 7.04
N HIS A 106 -9.47 -5.52 7.81
CA HIS A 106 -8.06 -5.32 7.46
C HIS A 106 -7.17 -5.45 8.69
N GLU A 107 -6.03 -6.12 8.56
CA GLU A 107 -5.06 -6.22 9.64
C GLU A 107 -4.22 -4.94 9.67
N ILE A 108 -4.58 -4.05 10.60
CA ILE A 108 -3.87 -2.79 10.87
C ILE A 108 -3.11 -2.95 12.18
N TYR A 109 -1.78 -2.93 12.11
CA TYR A 109 -0.90 -3.14 13.24
C TYR A 109 0.17 -2.04 13.29
N VAL A 110 0.86 -1.97 14.43
CA VAL A 110 1.91 -0.97 14.71
C VAL A 110 3.24 -1.69 14.64
N ILE A 111 4.21 -1.04 14.03
CA ILE A 111 5.57 -1.54 13.86
C ILE A 111 6.54 -0.53 14.46
#